data_AF-A0A5Q0BBA0-F1
#
_entry.id   AF-A0A5Q0BBA0-F1
#
_cell.length_a   1.000
_cell.length_b   1.000
_cell.length_c   1.000
_cell.angle_alpha   90.00
_cell.angle_beta   90.00
_cell.angle_gamma   90.00
#
_symmetry.space_group_name_H-M   'P 1'
#
loop_
_entity.id
_entity.type
_entity.pdbx_description
1 polymer ?
#
loop_
_entity_poly.entity_id
_entity_poly.type
_entity_poly.pdbx_seq_one_letter_code
_entity_poly.pdbx_strand_id
1 'polypeptide(L)' 'MQQLTKGVDFYHENGWVVYTAEYHLKRGYCCHSGCRHCPYGYDDSAQQKPDTPNGKTNDNGNL' A
#
# COMPACT_ATOMS: atom_id res chain seq x y z
N MET A 1 -5.09 -21.39 -14.19
CA MET A 1 -4.66 -21.32 -12.78
C MET A 1 -3.20 -20.88 -12.78
N GLN A 2 -2.89 -19.68 -12.30
CA GLN A 2 -1.50 -19.21 -12.23
C GLN A 2 -0.82 -19.85 -11.03
N GLN A 3 0.27 -20.55 -11.28
CA GLN A 3 1.06 -21.24 -10.27
C GLN A 3 2.05 -20.24 -9.67
N LEU A 4 1.80 -19.80 -8.43
CA LEU A 4 2.74 -18.93 -7.72
C LEU A 4 3.86 -19.76 -7.09
N THR A 5 5.08 -19.29 -7.23
CA THR A 5 6.27 -19.90 -6.65
C THR A 5 6.72 -19.12 -5.42
N LYS A 6 6.74 -19.80 -4.27
CA LYS A 6 7.24 -19.24 -2.99
C LYS A 6 8.72 -18.86 -3.13
N GLY A 7 9.07 -17.64 -2.74
CA GLY A 7 10.42 -17.07 -2.84
C GLY A 7 10.66 -16.25 -4.11
N VAL A 8 9.81 -16.38 -5.13
CA VAL A 8 9.86 -15.60 -6.37
C VAL A 8 8.69 -14.63 -6.43
N ASP A 9 7.47 -15.16 -6.34
CA ASP A 9 6.23 -14.39 -6.44
C ASP A 9 5.80 -13.78 -5.10
N PHE A 10 6.05 -14.51 -4.02
CA PHE A 10 5.74 -14.07 -2.67
C PHE A 10 6.65 -14.74 -1.64
N TYR A 11 6.86 -14.08 -0.52
CA TYR A 11 7.55 -14.63 0.64
C TYR A 11 6.77 -14.36 1.92
N HIS A 12 7.10 -15.10 2.98
CA HIS A 12 6.48 -14.88 4.28
C HIS A 12 7.44 -14.07 5.15
N GLU A 13 6.96 -12.97 5.70
CA GLU A 13 7.69 -12.10 6.61
C GLU A 13 6.83 -11.84 7.83
N ASN A 14 7.34 -12.17 9.03
CA ASN A 14 6.62 -11.93 10.29
C ASN A 14 5.18 -12.50 10.34
N GLY A 15 4.93 -13.61 9.65
CA GLY A 15 3.59 -14.24 9.55
C GLY A 15 2.67 -13.64 8.48
N TRP A 16 3.14 -12.64 7.74
CA TRP A 16 2.42 -12.00 6.64
C TRP A 16 2.95 -12.48 5.29
N VAL A 17 2.06 -12.55 4.30
CA VAL A 17 2.42 -12.85 2.92
C VAL A 17 2.77 -11.55 2.21
N VAL A 18 4.02 -11.40 1.83
CA VAL A 18 4.52 -10.25 1.06
C VAL A 18 4.68 -10.67 -0.40
N TYR A 19 3.90 -10.07 -1.28
CA TYR A 19 4.00 -10.28 -2.73
C TYR A 19 5.08 -9.40 -3.33
N THR A 20 5.88 -9.98 -4.23
CA THR A 20 6.95 -9.28 -4.93
C THR A 20 6.43 -8.57 -6.18
N ALA A 21 7.26 -7.72 -6.76
CA ALA A 21 6.97 -7.08 -8.05
C ALA A 21 6.77 -8.10 -9.18
N GLU A 22 7.52 -9.21 -9.19
CA GLU A 22 7.40 -10.28 -10.19
C GLU A 22 6.00 -10.88 -10.24
N TYR A 23 5.38 -11.12 -9.08
CA TYR A 23 4.01 -11.61 -9.03
C TYR A 23 3.04 -10.66 -9.73
N HIS A 24 3.20 -9.36 -9.51
CA HIS A 24 2.35 -8.33 -10.12
C HIS A 24 2.57 -8.22 -11.63
N LEU A 25 3.79 -8.47 -12.10
CA LEU A 25 4.12 -8.54 -13.53
C LEU A 25 3.51 -9.79 -14.18
N LYS A 26 3.64 -10.97 -13.57
CA LYS A 26 3.06 -12.23 -14.10
C LYS A 26 1.53 -12.18 -14.12
N ARG A 27 0.92 -11.52 -13.13
CA ARG A 27 -0.52 -11.28 -13.07
C ARG A 27 -0.98 -10.34 -14.19
N GLY A 28 -0.12 -9.44 -14.66
CA GLY A 28 -0.38 -8.55 -15.78
C GLY A 28 -1.33 -7.39 -15.49
N TYR A 29 -1.66 -7.12 -14.22
CA TYR A 29 -2.48 -5.96 -13.85
C TYR A 29 -2.21 -5.43 -12.44
N CYS A 30 -2.40 -4.11 -12.28
CA CYS A 30 -2.31 -3.42 -11.00
C CYS A 30 -3.59 -3.60 -10.17
N CYS A 31 -3.43 -3.98 -8.89
CA CYS A 31 -4.54 -4.13 -7.94
C CYS A 31 -5.02 -2.82 -7.31
N HIS A 32 -4.29 -1.72 -7.49
CA HIS A 32 -4.56 -0.40 -6.88
C HIS A 32 -4.73 -0.44 -5.34
N SER A 33 -4.13 -1.45 -4.68
CA SER A 33 -4.27 -1.65 -3.23
C SER A 33 -3.19 -0.94 -2.40
N GLY A 34 -2.33 -0.12 -3.00
CA GLY A 34 -1.25 0.57 -2.25
C GLY A 34 -0.10 -0.36 -1.85
N CYS A 35 0.32 -1.26 -2.76
CA CYS A 35 1.40 -2.21 -2.46
C CYS A 35 2.76 -1.52 -2.51
N ARG A 36 3.58 -1.67 -1.45
CA ARG A 36 4.93 -1.07 -1.35
C ARG A 36 5.91 -1.50 -2.45
N HIS A 37 5.67 -2.64 -3.10
CA HIS A 37 6.50 -3.16 -4.18
C HIS A 37 5.78 -3.13 -5.54
N CYS A 38 4.88 -2.16 -5.73
CA CYS A 38 4.13 -2.05 -6.97
C CYS A 38 5.07 -1.70 -8.13
N PRO A 39 5.22 -2.56 -9.16
CA PRO A 39 6.03 -2.23 -10.33
C PRO A 39 5.39 -1.13 -11.20
N TYR A 40 4.10 -0.86 -11.01
CA TYR A 40 3.34 0.14 -11.77
C TYR A 40 3.45 1.55 -11.17
N GLY A 41 4.31 1.78 -10.17
CA GLY A 41 4.47 3.11 -9.57
C GLY A 41 3.22 3.61 -8.86
N TYR A 42 2.42 2.70 -8.30
CA TYR A 42 1.30 3.07 -7.43
C TYR A 42 1.87 3.42 -6.05
N ASP A 43 2.60 4.54 -6.02
CA ASP A 43 3.09 5.16 -4.82
C ASP A 43 1.91 5.86 -4.11
N ASP A 44 1.60 5.40 -2.91
CA ASP A 44 0.80 6.14 -1.92
C ASP A 44 1.44 7.47 -1.48
N SER A 45 2.62 7.80 -2.01
CA SER A 45 3.32 9.09 -1.84
C SER A 45 2.53 10.32 -2.34
N ALA A 46 1.44 10.14 -3.11
CA ALA A 46 0.48 11.22 -3.40
C ALA A 46 -0.52 11.46 -2.26
N GLN A 47 -0.59 10.59 -1.26
CA GLN A 47 -1.29 10.79 0.00
C GLN A 47 -0.26 11.10 1.08
N GLN A 48 0.19 12.35 1.06
CA GLN A 48 0.18 13.11 2.29
C GLN A 48 -1.23 12.94 2.88
N LYS A 49 -1.42 11.91 3.72
CA LYS A 49 -2.45 11.98 4.74
C LYS A 49 -2.19 13.32 5.42
N PRO A 50 -3.05 14.35 5.30
CA PRO A 50 -3.09 15.28 6.41
C PRO A 50 -3.34 14.37 7.60
N ASP A 51 -2.46 14.50 8.58
CA ASP A 51 -2.65 14.03 9.92
C ASP A 51 -4.14 13.83 10.24
N THR A 52 -4.43 12.70 10.90
CA THR A 52 -5.38 12.63 12.01
C THR A 52 -6.09 13.96 12.27
N PRO A 53 -7.43 14.06 12.30
CA PRO A 53 -8.11 15.33 12.47
C PRO A 53 -7.48 16.08 13.64
N ASN A 54 -6.63 17.05 13.31
CA ASN A 54 -6.19 18.03 14.25
C ASN A 54 -7.44 18.85 14.47
N GLY A 55 -8.26 18.39 15.42
CA GLY A 55 -9.25 19.20 16.08
C GLY A 55 -8.51 20.37 16.69
N LYS A 56 -8.21 21.37 15.87
CA LYS A 56 -8.02 22.72 16.34
C LYS A 56 -9.39 23.14 16.84
N THR A 57 -9.61 22.90 18.12
CA THR A 57 -10.63 23.57 18.92
C THR A 57 -10.37 25.07 18.76
N ASN A 58 -11.07 25.71 17.82
CA ASN A 58 -11.10 27.15 17.71
C ASN A 58 -12.32 27.66 18.47
N ASP A 59 -12.36 27.40 19.77
CA ASP A 59 -13.24 28.13 20.69
C ASP A 59 -12.65 29.52 20.94
N ASN A 60 -12.54 30.33 19.88
CA ASN A 60 -12.50 31.79 20.03
C ASN A 60 -13.94 32.26 20.28
N GLY A 61 -14.48 31.86 21.42
CA GLY A 61 -15.70 32.42 21.98
C GLY A 61 -15.34 33.62 22.85
N ASN A 62 -15.14 34.77 22.21
CA ASN A 62 -15.27 36.05 22.89
C ASN A 62 -16.76 36.33 23.09
N LEU A 63 -17.27 36.11 24.31
CA LEU A 63 -18.33 36.91 24.94
C LEU A 63 -18.34 36.72 26.46
#